data_AF-A0AA42ZC92-F1
#
_entry.id   AF-A0AA42ZC92-F1
#
_cell.length_a   1.000
_cell.length_b   1.000
_cell.length_c   1.000
_cell.angle_alpha   90.00
_cell.angle_beta   90.00
_cell.angle_gamma   90.00
#
_symmetry.space_group_name_H-M   'P 1'
#
loop_
_entity.id
_entity.type
_entity.pdbx_description
1 polymer ?
#
loop_
_entity_poly.entity_id
_entity_poly.type
_entity_poly.pdbx_seq_one_letter_code
_entity_poly.pdbx_strand_id
1 'polypeptide(L)'
;METPPISNSPSGYPVAGSNSGRSITSLMMGVFTAPGQTFDEFCKRPRLIVPLITVLILAAITGAVTVKQTGMIQYDMLKTSTTIPASALEEIHQKALDSGPVSGALGPFFGILIGSIIGALIAWFLGSFVFGGKAKFSAVWAVGIMGSLISVVGGLIRMPLILAKDTAYVSLGFAALMPGKDFTSILYALLSMMDFFVIWGVIVTGIGYAAVFGISRGKGIMVAAIPAVIVIGLMVGLIVLGMSFSGVELSWV
;
A
#
# COMPACT_ATOMS: atom_id res chain seq x y z
N MET A 1 17.45 -68.93 21.60
CA MET A 1 16.04 -68.64 21.97
C MET A 1 16.11 -67.52 23.02
N GLU A 2 16.47 -66.28 22.69
CA GLU A 2 15.69 -65.24 21.99
C GLU A 2 14.25 -65.09 22.49
N THR A 3 14.00 -64.03 23.27
CA THR A 3 13.19 -62.86 22.83
C THR A 3 13.61 -61.58 23.61
N PRO A 4 13.76 -60.41 22.93
CA PRO A 4 14.12 -59.11 23.51
C PRO A 4 12.87 -58.31 24.01
N PRO A 5 13.02 -57.12 24.65
CA PRO A 5 11.97 -56.53 25.49
C PRO A 5 10.85 -55.85 24.68
N ILE A 6 9.62 -55.99 25.17
CA ILE A 6 8.43 -55.36 24.56
C ILE A 6 8.42 -53.88 24.92
N SER A 7 8.92 -53.06 23.99
CA SER A 7 8.70 -51.62 23.91
C SER A 7 7.21 -51.34 23.69
N ASN A 8 6.50 -50.90 24.73
CA ASN A 8 5.15 -50.36 24.60
C ASN A 8 5.20 -48.86 24.27
N SER A 9 5.04 -48.55 22.99
CA SER A 9 4.50 -47.27 22.53
C SER A 9 3.59 -47.54 21.34
N PRO A 10 2.27 -47.35 21.49
CA PRO A 10 1.55 -46.65 20.42
C PRO A 10 0.34 -45.87 20.93
N SER A 11 0.44 -44.54 20.96
CA SER A 11 -0.73 -43.71 20.67
C SER A 11 -0.38 -42.86 19.45
N GLY A 12 -0.70 -43.43 18.28
CA GLY A 12 -0.55 -42.78 16.99
C GLY A 12 -1.41 -41.52 16.93
N TYR A 13 -0.76 -40.38 17.09
CA TYR A 13 -1.24 -39.19 16.42
C TYR A 13 -0.99 -39.40 14.93
N PRO A 14 -1.97 -39.13 14.05
CA PRO A 14 -1.71 -39.12 12.62
C PRO A 14 -0.63 -38.07 12.36
N VAL A 15 0.55 -38.52 11.95
CA VAL A 15 1.52 -37.69 11.24
C VAL A 15 0.91 -37.44 9.87
N ALA A 16 -0.03 -36.50 9.81
CA ALA A 16 -0.56 -36.00 8.55
C ALA A 16 0.50 -35.10 7.92
N GLY A 17 1.45 -35.74 7.24
CA GLY A 17 2.21 -35.09 6.21
C GLY A 17 1.27 -34.71 5.06
N SER A 18 1.12 -33.41 4.83
CA SER A 18 1.10 -32.90 3.46
C SER A 18 2.18 -31.84 3.38
N ASN A 19 3.36 -32.22 2.89
CA ASN A 19 4.45 -31.33 2.49
C ASN A 19 4.06 -30.55 1.22
N SER A 20 2.92 -29.85 1.27
CA SER A 20 2.54 -28.79 0.35
C SER A 20 2.56 -27.51 1.17
N GLY A 21 3.61 -26.71 1.02
CA GLY A 21 3.65 -25.38 1.65
C GLY A 21 2.36 -24.61 1.38
N ARG A 22 1.96 -23.73 2.31
CA ARG A 22 0.72 -22.95 2.25
C ARG A 22 0.55 -22.34 0.86
N SER A 23 -0.70 -22.33 0.38
CA SER A 23 -1.06 -21.67 -0.88
C SER A 23 -0.76 -20.17 -0.80
N ILE A 24 -0.55 -19.53 -1.96
CA ILE A 24 -0.27 -18.08 -1.99
C ILE A 24 -1.43 -17.26 -1.41
N THR A 25 -2.67 -17.70 -1.62
CA THR A 25 -3.87 -17.06 -1.06
C THR A 25 -3.91 -17.20 0.47
N SER A 26 -3.54 -18.36 1.00
CA SER A 26 -3.41 -18.57 2.46
C SER A 26 -2.32 -17.68 3.05
N LEU A 27 -1.18 -17.53 2.37
CA LEU A 27 -0.12 -16.61 2.79
C LEU A 27 -0.60 -15.16 2.78
N MET A 28 -1.35 -14.73 1.75
CA MET A 28 -1.93 -13.38 1.70
C MET A 28 -2.86 -13.10 2.87
N MET A 29 -3.72 -14.06 3.24
CA MET A 29 -4.53 -13.94 4.46
C MET A 29 -3.68 -13.90 5.74
N GLY A 30 -2.59 -14.68 5.75
CA GLY A 30 -1.63 -14.71 6.84
C GLY A 30 -0.90 -13.38 7.09
N VAL A 31 -0.82 -12.48 6.10
CA VAL A 31 -0.27 -11.12 6.29
C VAL A 31 -1.05 -10.35 7.36
N PHE A 32 -2.37 -10.56 7.43
CA PHE A 32 -3.26 -9.85 8.35
C PHE A 32 -3.27 -10.46 9.75
N THR A 33 -3.11 -11.78 9.86
CA THR A 33 -3.32 -12.53 11.11
C THR A 33 -2.03 -13.02 11.77
N ALA A 34 -1.02 -13.39 10.98
CA ALA A 34 0.23 -13.98 11.44
C ALA A 34 1.41 -13.58 10.53
N PRO A 35 1.79 -12.29 10.48
CA PRO A 35 2.75 -11.78 9.50
C PRO A 35 4.14 -12.43 9.64
N GLY A 36 4.61 -12.70 10.87
CA GLY A 36 5.90 -13.38 11.10
C GLY A 36 5.96 -14.76 10.46
N GLN A 37 5.01 -15.63 10.81
CA GLN A 37 4.93 -16.99 10.24
C GLN A 37 4.72 -16.96 8.73
N THR A 38 3.97 -15.97 8.23
CA THR A 38 3.73 -15.78 6.80
C THR A 38 5.02 -15.47 6.05
N PHE A 39 5.83 -14.54 6.55
CA PHE A 39 7.09 -14.20 5.90
C PHE A 39 8.18 -15.25 6.08
N ASP A 40 8.20 -15.98 7.19
CA ASP A 40 9.10 -17.13 7.38
C ASP A 40 8.90 -18.20 6.28
N GLU A 41 7.67 -18.35 5.80
CA GLU A 41 7.36 -19.29 4.72
C GLU A 41 7.46 -18.65 3.34
N PHE A 42 6.90 -17.47 3.15
CA PHE A 42 6.89 -16.76 1.86
C PHE A 42 8.31 -16.47 1.37
N CYS A 43 9.23 -16.09 2.27
CA CYS A 43 10.61 -15.77 1.89
C CYS A 43 11.40 -16.99 1.38
N LYS A 44 10.96 -18.23 1.67
CA LYS A 44 11.57 -19.45 1.12
C LYS A 44 11.33 -19.57 -0.39
N ARG A 45 10.17 -19.11 -0.86
CA ARG A 45 9.78 -19.11 -2.29
C ARG A 45 8.94 -17.86 -2.61
N PRO A 46 9.56 -16.67 -2.72
CA PRO A 46 8.84 -15.43 -2.99
C PRO A 46 8.11 -15.50 -4.33
N ARG A 47 6.82 -15.16 -4.33
CA ARG A 47 5.97 -15.14 -5.53
C ARG A 47 5.36 -13.75 -5.67
N LEU A 48 5.71 -13.05 -6.74
CA LEU A 48 5.28 -11.68 -6.98
C LEU A 48 3.91 -11.59 -7.67
N ILE A 49 3.71 -12.39 -8.72
CA ILE A 49 2.63 -12.16 -9.69
C ILE A 49 1.23 -12.19 -9.06
N VAL A 50 0.94 -13.19 -8.23
CA VAL A 50 -0.40 -13.34 -7.63
C VAL A 50 -0.72 -12.21 -6.63
N PRO A 51 0.16 -11.88 -5.66
CA PRO A 51 -0.03 -10.71 -4.81
C PRO A 51 -0.15 -9.40 -5.60
N LEU A 52 0.69 -9.22 -6.63
CA LEU A 52 0.71 -7.99 -7.43
C LEU A 52 -0.60 -7.80 -8.19
N ILE A 53 -1.05 -8.83 -8.92
CA ILE A 53 -2.33 -8.77 -9.64
C ILE A 53 -3.48 -8.48 -8.67
N THR A 54 -3.47 -9.10 -7.49
CA THR A 54 -4.52 -8.87 -6.49
C THR A 54 -4.54 -7.41 -6.02
N VAL A 55 -3.38 -6.87 -5.63
CA VAL A 55 -3.24 -5.47 -5.21
C VAL A 55 -3.69 -4.52 -6.33
N LEU A 56 -3.28 -4.76 -7.57
CA LEU A 56 -3.62 -3.92 -8.71
C LEU A 56 -5.13 -3.96 -9.04
N ILE A 57 -5.75 -5.13 -9.00
CA ILE A 57 -7.20 -5.28 -9.23
C ILE A 57 -7.99 -4.54 -8.15
N LEU A 58 -7.66 -4.74 -6.88
CA LEU A 58 -8.38 -4.10 -5.77
C LEU A 58 -8.22 -2.58 -5.79
N ALA A 59 -7.04 -2.08 -6.14
CA ALA A 59 -6.82 -0.65 -6.31
C ALA A 59 -7.57 -0.07 -7.52
N ALA A 60 -7.58 -0.79 -8.65
CA ALA A 60 -8.34 -0.42 -9.83
C ALA A 60 -9.85 -0.36 -9.52
N ILE A 61 -10.39 -1.34 -8.78
CA ILE A 61 -11.78 -1.34 -8.32
C ILE A 61 -12.07 -0.11 -7.46
N THR A 62 -11.21 0.15 -6.47
CA THR A 62 -11.38 1.32 -5.59
C THR A 62 -11.44 2.61 -6.39
N GLY A 63 -10.47 2.81 -7.31
CA GLY A 63 -10.42 3.99 -8.18
C GLY A 63 -11.59 4.11 -9.14
N ALA A 64 -12.03 3.00 -9.74
CA ALA A 64 -13.17 2.96 -10.64
C ALA A 64 -14.47 3.36 -9.92
N VAL A 65 -14.66 2.89 -8.68
CA VAL A 65 -15.86 3.17 -7.89
C VAL A 65 -15.89 4.61 -7.39
N THR A 66 -14.73 5.16 -6.99
CA THR A 66 -14.64 6.53 -6.45
C THR A 66 -14.28 7.59 -7.50
N VAL A 67 -14.35 7.26 -8.79
CA VAL A 67 -13.83 8.11 -9.86
C VAL A 67 -14.46 9.49 -9.87
N LYS A 68 -15.78 9.58 -9.67
CA LYS A 68 -16.51 10.84 -9.66
C LYS A 68 -16.10 11.71 -8.49
N GLN A 69 -16.02 11.14 -7.29
CA GLN A 69 -15.60 11.86 -6.08
C GLN A 69 -14.15 12.34 -6.20
N THR A 70 -13.24 11.52 -6.72
CA THR A 70 -11.85 11.92 -6.95
C THR A 70 -11.74 13.01 -8.02
N GLY A 71 -12.53 12.93 -9.10
CA GLY A 71 -12.59 13.95 -10.14
C GLY A 71 -13.10 15.29 -9.61
N MET A 72 -14.15 15.27 -8.78
CA MET A 72 -14.68 16.49 -8.15
C MET A 72 -13.67 17.13 -7.20
N ILE A 73 -12.89 16.34 -6.47
CA ILE A 73 -11.80 16.88 -5.66
C ILE A 73 -10.73 17.57 -6.51
N GLN A 74 -10.38 17.02 -7.68
CA GLN A 74 -9.44 17.67 -8.58
C GLN A 74 -10.00 18.99 -9.09
N TYR A 75 -11.29 19.03 -9.45
CA TYR A 75 -11.98 20.26 -9.81
C TYR A 75 -11.97 21.27 -8.65
N ASP A 76 -12.28 20.84 -7.43
CA ASP A 76 -12.31 21.69 -6.24
C ASP A 76 -10.94 22.29 -5.89
N MET A 77 -9.85 21.56 -6.15
CA MET A 77 -8.50 22.10 -6.02
C MET A 77 -8.17 23.11 -7.11
N LEU A 78 -8.60 22.85 -8.35
CA LEU A 78 -8.25 23.68 -9.51
C LEU A 78 -9.17 24.89 -9.69
N LYS A 79 -10.36 24.92 -9.10
CA LYS A 79 -11.26 26.08 -9.22
C LYS A 79 -10.74 27.34 -8.54
N THR A 80 -9.80 27.19 -7.60
CA THR A 80 -9.09 28.31 -6.96
C THR A 80 -7.85 28.74 -7.74
N SER A 81 -7.59 28.12 -8.90
CA SER A 81 -6.52 28.49 -9.82
C SER A 81 -6.71 29.91 -10.34
N THR A 82 -5.62 30.68 -10.34
CA THR A 82 -5.55 32.00 -10.98
C THR A 82 -5.08 31.94 -12.44
N THR A 83 -4.61 30.77 -12.90
CA THR A 83 -3.93 30.60 -14.21
C THR A 83 -4.76 29.80 -15.20
N ILE A 84 -5.68 28.94 -14.73
CA ILE A 84 -6.52 28.11 -15.59
C ILE A 84 -7.70 28.94 -16.13
N PRO A 85 -7.91 29.02 -17.45
CA PRO A 85 -9.06 29.69 -18.04
C PRO A 85 -10.39 29.04 -17.61
N ALA A 86 -11.45 29.83 -17.46
CA ALA A 86 -12.77 29.34 -17.06
C ALA A 86 -13.33 28.25 -17.99
N SER A 87 -13.04 28.33 -19.30
CA SER A 87 -13.45 27.30 -20.28
C SER A 87 -12.76 25.94 -20.04
N ALA A 88 -11.49 25.96 -19.63
CA ALA A 88 -10.75 24.74 -19.29
C ALA A 88 -11.20 24.17 -17.95
N LEU A 89 -11.54 25.04 -16.98
CA LEU A 89 -12.07 24.61 -15.69
C LEU A 89 -13.44 23.91 -15.86
N GLU A 90 -14.31 24.43 -16.72
CA GLU A 90 -15.58 23.79 -17.04
C GLU A 90 -15.38 22.44 -17.76
N GLU A 91 -14.40 22.34 -18.66
CA GLU A 91 -14.04 21.05 -19.28
C GLU A 91 -13.58 20.02 -18.23
N ILE A 92 -12.79 20.44 -17.24
CA ILE A 92 -12.36 19.59 -16.12
C ILE A 92 -13.56 19.13 -15.29
N HIS A 93 -14.50 20.04 -15.01
CA HIS A 93 -15.74 19.72 -14.30
C HIS A 93 -16.57 18.68 -15.05
N GLN A 94 -16.82 18.88 -16.34
CA GLN A 94 -17.58 17.95 -17.16
C GLN A 94 -16.87 16.60 -17.26
N LYS A 95 -15.54 16.60 -17.45
CA LYS A 95 -14.73 15.38 -17.40
C LYS A 95 -14.83 14.67 -16.06
N ALA A 96 -14.90 15.37 -14.93
CA ALA A 96 -15.07 14.74 -13.63
C ALA A 96 -16.43 14.04 -13.50
N LEU A 97 -17.50 14.64 -14.03
CA LEU A 97 -18.85 14.07 -14.01
C LEU A 97 -19.01 12.88 -14.98
N ASP A 98 -18.41 12.99 -16.16
CA ASP A 98 -18.47 12.00 -17.24
C ASP A 98 -17.38 10.92 -17.15
N SER A 99 -16.48 11.02 -16.17
CA SER A 99 -15.39 10.06 -15.99
C SER A 99 -15.94 8.65 -15.75
N GLY A 100 -15.62 7.76 -16.67
CA GLY A 100 -15.97 6.35 -16.57
C GLY A 100 -15.06 5.58 -15.60
N PRO A 101 -15.46 4.34 -15.23
CA PRO A 101 -14.69 3.50 -14.31
C PRO A 101 -13.26 3.21 -14.81
N VAL A 102 -13.04 3.17 -16.13
CA VAL A 102 -11.71 2.92 -16.71
C VAL A 102 -10.73 4.03 -16.38
N SER A 103 -11.11 5.31 -16.52
CA SER A 103 -10.21 6.43 -16.22
C SER A 103 -9.88 6.48 -14.72
N GLY A 104 -10.86 6.20 -13.86
CA GLY A 104 -10.67 6.11 -12.42
C GLY A 104 -9.75 4.97 -11.97
N ALA A 105 -9.72 3.86 -12.71
CA ALA A 105 -8.85 2.73 -12.40
C ALA A 105 -7.37 3.01 -12.69
N LEU A 106 -7.05 3.77 -13.74
CA LEU A 106 -5.68 3.94 -14.23
C LEU A 106 -4.77 4.66 -13.21
N GLY A 107 -5.28 5.69 -12.53
CA GLY A 107 -4.51 6.47 -11.56
C GLY A 107 -3.94 5.60 -10.43
N PRO A 108 -4.79 4.95 -9.62
CA PRO A 108 -4.35 4.04 -8.55
C PRO A 108 -3.55 2.85 -9.07
N PHE A 109 -3.90 2.30 -10.25
CA PHE A 109 -3.17 1.18 -10.85
C PHE A 109 -1.71 1.53 -11.11
N PHE A 110 -1.44 2.62 -11.84
CA PHE A 110 -0.08 3.04 -12.14
C PHE A 110 0.61 3.62 -10.91
N GLY A 111 -0.11 4.34 -10.05
CA GLY A 111 0.42 4.88 -8.80
C GLY A 111 1.00 3.78 -7.91
N ILE A 112 0.27 2.68 -7.71
CA ILE A 112 0.75 1.54 -6.93
C ILE A 112 1.87 0.80 -7.65
N LEU A 113 1.75 0.59 -8.97
CA LEU A 113 2.78 -0.12 -9.73
C LEU A 113 4.13 0.62 -9.64
N ILE A 114 4.14 1.91 -9.98
CA ILE A 114 5.34 2.76 -9.96
C ILE A 114 5.83 2.95 -8.52
N GLY A 115 4.93 3.29 -7.59
CA GLY A 115 5.27 3.51 -6.19
C GLY A 115 5.88 2.28 -5.53
N SER A 116 5.35 1.09 -5.80
CA SER A 116 5.88 -0.16 -5.27
C SER A 116 7.25 -0.53 -5.83
N ILE A 117 7.52 -0.23 -7.11
CA ILE A 117 8.83 -0.43 -7.74
C ILE A 117 9.85 0.51 -7.12
N ILE A 118 9.53 1.81 -7.04
CA ILE A 118 10.41 2.82 -6.42
C ILE A 118 10.67 2.44 -4.95
N GLY A 119 9.63 2.11 -4.19
CA GLY A 119 9.76 1.69 -2.80
C GLY A 119 10.63 0.45 -2.63
N ALA A 120 10.44 -0.56 -3.49
CA ALA A 120 11.25 -1.77 -3.49
C ALA A 120 12.71 -1.51 -3.89
N LEU A 121 12.98 -0.57 -4.80
CA LEU A 121 14.34 -0.20 -5.21
C LEU A 121 15.08 0.45 -4.04
N ILE A 122 14.43 1.40 -3.35
CA ILE A 122 15.01 2.04 -2.17
C ILE A 122 15.19 1.01 -1.04
N ALA A 123 14.20 0.16 -0.78
CA ALA A 123 14.30 -0.91 0.22
C ALA A 123 15.43 -1.90 -0.11
N TRP A 124 15.58 -2.27 -1.38
CA TRP A 124 16.66 -3.14 -1.86
C TRP A 124 18.02 -2.49 -1.68
N PHE A 125 18.13 -1.19 -1.99
CA PHE A 125 19.36 -0.42 -1.78
C PHE A 125 19.73 -0.35 -0.29
N LEU A 126 18.80 0.06 0.58
CA LEU A 126 19.02 0.17 2.01
C LEU A 126 19.35 -1.20 2.65
N GLY A 127 18.52 -2.21 2.37
CA GLY A 127 18.70 -3.54 2.93
C GLY A 127 20.02 -4.19 2.51
N SER A 128 20.41 -4.04 1.23
CA SER A 128 21.62 -4.70 0.70
C SER A 128 22.91 -3.92 0.99
N PHE A 129 22.92 -2.61 0.73
CA PHE A 129 24.14 -1.79 0.78
C PHE A 129 24.35 -1.09 2.12
N VAL A 130 23.29 -0.69 2.82
CA VAL A 130 23.41 0.00 4.12
C VAL A 130 23.44 -1.00 5.27
N PHE A 131 22.57 -2.02 5.23
CA PHE A 131 22.45 -2.99 6.33
C PHE A 131 23.13 -4.34 6.06
N GLY A 132 23.73 -4.54 4.89
CA GLY A 132 24.51 -5.73 4.54
C GLY A 132 23.70 -7.00 4.33
N GLY A 133 22.38 -6.89 4.16
CA GLY A 133 21.48 -8.00 3.89
C GLY A 133 21.69 -8.59 2.48
N LYS A 134 21.27 -9.84 2.28
CA LYS A 134 21.44 -10.53 1.00
C LYS A 134 20.09 -10.96 0.43
N ALA A 135 19.42 -10.04 -0.27
CA ALA A 135 18.16 -10.33 -0.95
C ALA A 135 18.19 -9.90 -2.43
N LYS A 136 17.49 -10.65 -3.28
CA LYS A 136 17.24 -10.25 -4.67
C LYS A 136 16.14 -9.19 -4.72
N PHE A 137 16.24 -8.22 -5.63
CA PHE A 137 15.21 -7.19 -5.82
C PHE A 137 13.78 -7.77 -5.95
N SER A 138 13.62 -8.84 -6.74
CA SER A 138 12.30 -9.48 -6.92
C SER A 138 11.69 -10.02 -5.62
N ALA A 139 12.51 -10.50 -4.68
CA ALA A 139 12.04 -10.96 -3.37
C ALA A 139 11.62 -9.78 -2.49
N VAL A 140 12.40 -8.69 -2.50
CA VAL A 140 12.09 -7.44 -1.78
C VAL A 140 10.81 -6.82 -2.31
N TRP A 141 10.64 -6.76 -3.62
CA TRP A 141 9.41 -6.23 -4.22
C TRP A 141 8.21 -7.10 -3.88
N ALA A 142 8.34 -8.43 -3.93
CA ALA A 142 7.26 -9.35 -3.56
C ALA A 142 6.84 -9.20 -2.09
N VAL A 143 7.80 -8.99 -1.17
CA VAL A 143 7.50 -8.68 0.24
C VAL A 143 6.79 -7.34 0.38
N GLY A 144 7.23 -6.30 -0.34
CA GLY A 144 6.56 -5.00 -0.35
C GLY A 144 5.11 -5.06 -0.83
N ILE A 145 4.85 -5.84 -1.89
CA ILE A 145 3.50 -6.08 -2.40
C ILE A 145 2.64 -6.87 -1.41
N MET A 146 3.21 -7.86 -0.70
CA MET A 146 2.49 -8.56 0.36
C MET A 146 2.07 -7.59 1.47
N GLY A 147 2.93 -6.65 1.84
CA GLY A 147 2.59 -5.61 2.82
C GLY A 147 1.54 -4.62 2.34
N SER A 148 1.54 -4.24 1.05
CA SER A 148 0.58 -3.28 0.49
C SER A 148 -0.87 -3.80 0.44
N LEU A 149 -1.08 -5.12 0.57
CA LEU A 149 -2.42 -5.70 0.77
C LEU A 149 -3.14 -5.05 1.95
N ILE A 150 -2.42 -4.67 3.01
CA ILE A 150 -2.99 -4.01 4.18
C ILE A 150 -3.55 -2.63 3.81
N SER A 151 -2.75 -1.82 3.10
CA SER A 151 -3.15 -0.48 2.68
C SER A 151 -4.33 -0.51 1.70
N VAL A 152 -4.34 -1.48 0.79
CA VAL A 152 -5.45 -1.67 -0.16
C VAL A 152 -6.75 -2.03 0.56
N VAL A 153 -6.70 -2.88 1.60
CA VAL A 153 -7.87 -3.17 2.44
C VAL A 153 -8.34 -1.90 3.16
N GLY A 154 -7.43 -1.05 3.63
CA GLY A 154 -7.77 0.28 4.17
C GLY A 154 -8.54 1.15 3.16
N GLY A 155 -8.11 1.16 1.90
CA GLY A 155 -8.80 1.85 0.81
C GLY A 155 -10.22 1.31 0.56
N LEU A 156 -10.39 -0.02 0.57
CA LEU A 156 -11.70 -0.67 0.44
C LEU A 156 -12.64 -0.33 1.60
N ILE A 157 -12.12 -0.22 2.82
CA ILE A 157 -12.91 0.17 4.00
C ILE A 157 -13.28 1.66 3.95
N ARG A 158 -12.39 2.50 3.40
CA ARG A 158 -12.65 3.93 3.18
C ARG A 158 -13.70 4.17 2.08
N MET A 159 -13.78 3.30 1.08
CA MET A 159 -14.64 3.47 -0.08
C MET A 159 -16.13 3.68 0.26
N PRO A 160 -16.81 2.88 1.11
CA PRO A 160 -18.19 3.15 1.51
C PRO A 160 -18.39 4.54 2.16
N LEU A 161 -17.41 5.03 2.90
CA LEU A 161 -17.49 6.35 3.53
C LEU A 161 -17.36 7.48 2.50
N ILE A 162 -16.52 7.29 1.47
CA ILE A 162 -16.42 8.21 0.34
C ILE A 162 -17.76 8.31 -0.38
N LEU A 163 -18.40 7.17 -0.64
CA LEU A 163 -19.70 7.11 -1.31
C LEU A 163 -20.81 7.70 -0.43
N ALA A 164 -20.82 7.40 0.87
CA ALA A 164 -21.86 7.88 1.78
C ALA A 164 -21.80 9.39 2.03
N LYS A 165 -20.59 9.97 2.01
CA LYS A 165 -20.38 11.42 2.17
C LYS A 165 -20.32 12.19 0.85
N ASP A 166 -20.41 11.46 -0.27
CA ASP A 166 -20.21 11.96 -1.63
C ASP A 166 -18.97 12.87 -1.79
N THR A 167 -17.89 12.49 -1.12
CA THR A 167 -16.63 13.23 -1.16
C THR A 167 -15.46 12.31 -0.87
N ALA A 168 -14.33 12.51 -1.55
CA ALA A 168 -13.09 11.79 -1.25
C ALA A 168 -12.27 12.43 -0.09
N TYR A 169 -12.74 13.56 0.49
CA TYR A 169 -12.20 14.21 1.70
C TYR A 169 -12.56 13.41 2.98
N VAL A 170 -12.25 12.12 2.99
CA VAL A 170 -12.56 11.21 4.08
C VAL A 170 -11.26 10.73 4.71
N SER A 171 -10.86 11.28 5.85
CA SER A 171 -9.71 10.73 6.57
C SER A 171 -10.14 9.61 7.52
N LEU A 172 -9.43 8.47 7.46
CA LEU A 172 -9.44 7.42 8.50
C LEU A 172 -8.20 7.52 9.43
N GLY A 173 -7.37 8.54 9.21
CA GLY A 173 -6.08 8.70 9.87
C GLY A 173 -5.90 10.10 10.46
N PHE A 174 -4.65 10.53 10.58
CA PHE A 174 -4.30 11.75 11.30
C PHE A 174 -4.93 13.02 10.71
N ALA A 175 -5.26 13.04 9.41
CA ALA A 175 -5.91 14.20 8.80
C ALA A 175 -7.32 14.49 9.38
N ALA A 176 -7.94 13.54 10.09
CA ALA A 176 -9.19 13.80 10.80
C ALA A 176 -9.02 14.82 11.94
N LEU A 177 -7.78 15.07 12.38
CA LEU A 177 -7.43 16.07 13.39
C LEU A 177 -7.34 17.50 12.83
N MET A 178 -7.53 17.69 11.53
CA MET A 178 -7.49 18.99 10.85
C MET A 178 -8.84 19.33 10.21
N PRO A 179 -9.89 19.60 11.02
CA PRO A 179 -11.22 19.89 10.48
C PRO A 179 -11.21 21.17 9.63
N GLY A 180 -11.94 21.14 8.51
CA GLY A 180 -12.06 22.28 7.59
C GLY A 180 -10.85 22.52 6.69
N LYS A 181 -9.86 21.62 6.70
CA LYS A 181 -8.73 21.63 5.78
C LYS A 181 -8.97 20.71 4.59
N ASP A 182 -8.31 21.01 3.49
CA ASP A 182 -8.39 20.29 2.22
C ASP A 182 -6.98 20.03 1.65
N PHE A 183 -6.93 19.49 0.43
CA PHE A 183 -5.68 19.10 -0.22
C PHE A 183 -4.79 20.28 -0.67
N THR A 184 -5.25 21.54 -0.58
CA THR A 184 -4.40 22.74 -0.74
C THR A 184 -3.52 22.99 0.49
N SER A 185 -3.85 22.39 1.64
CA SER A 185 -2.97 22.32 2.81
C SER A 185 -2.00 21.15 2.66
N ILE A 186 -0.69 21.47 2.61
CA ILE A 186 0.38 20.47 2.45
C ILE A 186 0.37 19.49 3.63
N LEU A 187 0.17 20.00 4.85
CA LEU A 187 0.10 19.15 6.03
C LEU A 187 -1.13 18.23 5.98
N TYR A 188 -2.31 18.73 5.60
CA TYR A 188 -3.49 17.89 5.42
C TYR A 188 -3.24 16.81 4.36
N ALA A 189 -2.65 17.16 3.21
CA ALA A 189 -2.32 16.21 2.14
C ALA A 189 -1.38 15.09 2.65
N LEU A 190 -0.33 15.42 3.41
CA LEU A 190 0.55 14.43 4.03
C LEU A 190 -0.17 13.53 5.03
N LEU A 191 -0.92 14.13 5.96
CA LEU A 191 -1.64 13.39 7.01
C LEU A 191 -2.76 12.52 6.43
N SER A 192 -3.33 12.89 5.29
CA SER A 192 -4.39 12.13 4.61
C SER A 192 -3.89 10.82 3.99
N MET A 193 -2.57 10.73 3.77
CA MET A 193 -1.88 9.52 3.30
C MET A 193 -1.43 8.63 4.47
N MET A 194 -1.52 9.12 5.72
CA MET A 194 -1.09 8.40 6.92
C MET A 194 -2.29 7.97 7.76
N ASP A 195 -2.66 6.71 7.64
CA ASP A 195 -3.68 6.07 8.47
C ASP A 195 -3.13 4.82 9.18
N PHE A 196 -3.98 4.21 9.99
CA PHE A 196 -3.66 2.98 10.71
C PHE A 196 -3.20 1.85 9.78
N PHE A 197 -3.79 1.71 8.59
CA PHE A 197 -3.46 0.65 7.63
C PHE A 197 -2.08 0.86 7.04
N VAL A 198 -1.69 2.10 6.74
CA VAL A 198 -0.34 2.43 6.26
C VAL A 198 0.71 2.13 7.34
N ILE A 199 0.47 2.54 8.58
CA ILE A 199 1.42 2.29 9.69
C ILE A 199 1.56 0.79 9.93
N TRP A 200 0.45 0.06 10.00
CA TRP A 200 0.47 -1.39 10.16
C TRP A 200 1.13 -2.09 8.97
N GLY A 201 0.83 -1.64 7.74
CA GLY A 201 1.46 -2.13 6.51
C GLY A 201 2.96 -1.98 6.52
N VAL A 202 3.49 -0.85 7.00
CA VAL A 202 4.94 -0.61 7.17
C VAL A 202 5.54 -1.58 8.18
N ILE A 203 4.89 -1.80 9.33
CA ILE A 203 5.37 -2.74 10.35
C ILE A 203 5.44 -4.17 9.77
N VAL A 204 4.36 -4.61 9.11
CA VAL A 204 4.27 -5.94 8.53
C VAL A 204 5.27 -6.13 7.39
N THR A 205 5.43 -5.14 6.52
CA THR A 205 6.47 -5.13 5.48
C THR A 205 7.86 -5.22 6.11
N GLY A 206 8.09 -4.50 7.22
CA GLY A 206 9.35 -4.53 7.96
C GLY A 206 9.68 -5.90 8.54
N ILE A 207 8.68 -6.66 9.00
CA ILE A 207 8.85 -8.07 9.41
C ILE A 207 9.32 -8.91 8.21
N GLY A 208 8.69 -8.72 7.05
CA GLY A 208 9.10 -9.41 5.83
C GLY A 208 10.49 -9.03 5.35
N TYR A 209 10.87 -7.76 5.46
CA TYR A 209 12.22 -7.30 5.13
C TYR A 209 13.26 -7.86 6.08
N ALA A 210 12.98 -7.93 7.38
CA ALA A 210 13.87 -8.59 8.33
C ALA A 210 14.14 -10.05 7.93
N ALA A 211 13.09 -10.78 7.55
CA ALA A 211 13.20 -12.17 7.12
C ALA A 211 13.96 -12.33 5.79
N VAL A 212 13.62 -11.54 4.76
CA VAL A 212 14.19 -11.71 3.41
C VAL A 212 15.65 -11.27 3.31
N PHE A 213 16.05 -10.25 4.08
CA PHE A 213 17.43 -9.77 4.10
C PHE A 213 18.30 -10.50 5.12
N GLY A 214 17.72 -11.20 6.09
CA GLY A 214 18.43 -11.80 7.22
C GLY A 214 18.99 -10.75 8.19
N ILE A 215 18.22 -9.68 8.44
CA ILE A 215 18.59 -8.57 9.33
C ILE A 215 17.68 -8.51 10.56
N SER A 216 18.06 -7.75 11.58
CA SER A 216 17.22 -7.58 12.78
C SER A 216 15.88 -6.91 12.46
N ARG A 217 14.84 -7.21 13.25
CA ARG A 217 13.49 -6.66 13.06
C ARG A 217 13.46 -5.13 13.01
N GLY A 218 14.23 -4.47 13.89
CA GLY A 218 14.34 -3.00 13.89
C GLY A 218 14.89 -2.45 12.57
N LYS A 219 15.94 -3.06 12.02
CA LYS A 219 16.48 -2.70 10.70
C LYS A 219 15.45 -2.97 9.59
N GLY A 220 14.75 -4.11 9.64
CA GLY A 220 13.67 -4.42 8.69
C GLY A 220 12.58 -3.36 8.67
N ILE A 221 12.14 -2.90 9.85
CA ILE A 221 11.16 -1.80 9.97
C ILE A 221 11.73 -0.50 9.39
N MET A 222 13.00 -0.16 9.63
CA MET A 222 13.62 1.02 9.00
C MET A 222 13.65 0.91 7.47
N VAL A 223 13.98 -0.28 6.94
CA VAL A 223 13.98 -0.56 5.50
C VAL A 223 12.58 -0.47 4.90
N ALA A 224 11.51 -0.66 5.69
CA ALA A 224 10.13 -0.44 5.23
C ALA A 224 9.67 1.02 5.38
N ALA A 225 9.99 1.65 6.50
CA ALA A 225 9.51 3.00 6.83
C ALA A 225 10.14 4.08 5.96
N ILE A 226 11.45 4.03 5.72
CA ILE A 226 12.16 5.06 4.93
C ILE A 226 11.61 5.13 3.50
N PRO A 227 11.50 4.02 2.73
CA PRO A 227 10.86 4.06 1.42
C PRO A 227 9.42 4.52 1.46
N ALA A 228 8.62 4.12 2.46
CA ALA A 228 7.23 4.55 2.57
C ALA A 228 7.12 6.07 2.73
N VAL A 229 7.93 6.67 3.61
CA VAL A 229 7.97 8.13 3.80
C VAL A 229 8.43 8.84 2.52
N ILE A 230 9.47 8.33 1.84
CA ILE A 230 9.95 8.91 0.59
C ILE A 230 8.88 8.84 -0.49
N VAL A 231 8.23 7.69 -0.69
CA VAL A 231 7.19 7.51 -1.71
C VAL A 231 5.99 8.41 -1.41
N ILE A 232 5.54 8.50 -0.16
CA ILE A 232 4.46 9.41 0.23
C ILE A 232 4.86 10.87 -0.03
N GLY A 233 6.08 11.25 0.36
CA GLY A 233 6.61 12.59 0.13
C GLY A 233 6.72 12.94 -1.35
N LEU A 234 7.13 12.00 -2.20
CA LEU A 234 7.17 12.17 -3.65
C LEU A 234 5.75 12.35 -4.22
N MET A 235 4.79 11.54 -3.78
CA MET A 235 3.40 11.66 -4.22
C MET A 235 2.78 13.01 -3.86
N VAL A 236 2.96 13.46 -2.61
CA VAL A 236 2.50 14.79 -2.18
C VAL A 236 3.25 15.89 -2.91
N GLY A 237 4.57 15.75 -3.08
CA GLY A 237 5.40 16.69 -3.83
C GLY A 237 4.92 16.88 -5.27
N LEU A 238 4.53 15.80 -5.95
CA LEU A 238 3.96 15.88 -7.31
C LEU A 238 2.60 16.59 -7.33
N ILE A 239 1.74 16.34 -6.34
CA ILE A 239 0.44 17.02 -6.21
C ILE A 239 0.65 18.53 -5.98
N VAL A 240 1.53 18.88 -5.03
CA VAL A 240 1.92 20.26 -4.70
C VAL A 240 2.52 20.98 -5.90
N LEU A 241 3.40 20.30 -6.65
CA LEU A 241 4.03 20.84 -7.84
C LEU A 241 3.00 21.13 -8.94
N GLY A 242 2.06 20.21 -9.18
CA GLY A 242 0.96 20.40 -10.12
C GLY A 242 0.08 21.59 -9.75
N MET A 243 -0.31 21.71 -8.47
CA MET A 243 -1.09 22.84 -7.98
C MET A 243 -0.34 24.18 -8.14
N SER A 244 0.96 24.19 -7.81
CA SER A 244 1.81 25.39 -7.94
C SER A 244 1.88 25.88 -9.38
N PHE A 245 2.07 24.98 -10.36
CA PHE A 245 2.06 25.35 -11.78
C PHE A 245 0.70 25.78 -12.29
N SER A 246 -0.38 25.30 -11.67
CA SER A 246 -1.73 25.77 -11.96
C SER A 246 -2.09 27.09 -11.26
N GLY A 247 -1.19 27.72 -10.49
CA GLY A 247 -1.49 28.98 -9.80
C GLY A 247 -2.56 28.85 -8.71
N VAL A 248 -2.66 27.67 -8.10
CA VAL A 248 -3.47 27.42 -6.90
C VAL A 248 -2.68 27.89 -5.69
N GLU A 249 -3.29 28.67 -4.81
CA GLU A 249 -2.66 29.10 -3.56
C GLU A 249 -2.54 27.93 -2.57
N LEU A 250 -1.32 27.71 -2.08
CA LEU A 250 -1.01 26.63 -1.16
C LEU A 250 -0.82 27.14 0.25
N SER A 251 -1.27 26.36 1.22
CA SER A 251 -1.05 26.63 2.64
C SER A 251 -0.22 25.52 3.28
N TRP A 252 0.55 25.89 4.30
CA TRP A 252 1.31 24.90 5.08
C TRP A 252 0.43 24.15 6.09
N VAL A 253 -0.64 24.78 6.58
CA VAL A 253 -1.57 24.24 7.60
C VAL A 253 -2.99 24.48 7.16
#